data_AF-A0A0V1I8F6-F1
#
_entry.id   AF-A0A0V1I8F6-F1
#
_cell.length_a   1.000
_cell.length_b   1.000
_cell.length_c   1.000
_cell.angle_alpha   90.00
_cell.angle_beta   90.00
_cell.angle_gamma   90.00
#
_symmetry.space_group_name_H-M   'P 1'
#
loop_
_entity.id
_entity.type
_entity.pdbx_description
1 polymer ?
#
loop_
_entity_poly.entity_id
_entity_poly.type
_entity_poly.pdbx_seq_one_letter_code
_entity_poly.pdbx_strand_id
1 'polypeptide(L)'
;MYANEIYNPPPFVVLHSKQRFYLEMVREAGKPRGKTTPYGFFVKMCYEEHKKKYPNENVQVTEVSKKCSAKWKTMTQEEKHRFYELAAKDRVRYDAELEAYGGDGLRKRKRSKKDPNAPKRALSAFFFFSNSKRAEIQQAHPDWKVGQVAQELGRMWKAIDEDEKRKFEDMAAKDRTRYEEDMKNYKSGGKSDVGKRARGATSSSATVEEDPDEDEDDDDEDED
;
A
#
# COMPACT_ATOMS: atom_id res chain seq x y z
N MET A 1 32.70 46.03 -28.29
CA MET A 1 31.42 45.47 -28.77
C MET A 1 31.63 44.02 -29.15
N TYR A 2 30.56 43.22 -29.07
CA TYR A 2 30.46 41.74 -29.11
C TYR A 2 30.52 41.11 -27.71
N ALA A 3 29.43 41.15 -26.95
CA ALA A 3 28.17 40.39 -27.05
C ALA A 3 28.27 39.10 -26.23
N ASN A 4 27.76 39.18 -24.99
CA ASN A 4 27.45 38.06 -24.12
C ASN A 4 26.42 37.16 -24.83
N GLU A 5 26.81 35.93 -25.13
CA GLU A 5 25.87 34.87 -25.47
C GLU A 5 25.06 34.50 -24.23
N ILE A 6 23.85 35.06 -24.15
CA ILE A 6 22.82 34.60 -23.23
C ILE A 6 22.38 33.22 -23.71
N TYR A 7 22.85 32.18 -23.02
CA TYR A 7 22.32 30.83 -23.14
C TYR A 7 20.83 30.86 -22.76
N ASN A 8 19.98 30.82 -23.79
CA ASN A 8 18.53 30.79 -23.65
C ASN A 8 18.10 29.32 -23.67
N PRO A 9 17.80 28.69 -22.50
CA PRO A 9 17.34 27.31 -22.50
C PRO A 9 16.00 27.20 -23.23
N PRO A 10 15.80 26.16 -24.06
CA PRO A 10 14.59 26.01 -24.86
C PRO A 10 13.33 25.88 -23.98
N PRO A 11 12.18 26.40 -24.45
CA PRO A 11 10.93 26.33 -23.70
C PRO A 11 10.57 24.87 -23.44
N PHE A 12 10.35 24.54 -22.16
CA PHE A 12 9.85 23.25 -21.70
C PHE A 12 8.41 23.05 -22.20
N VAL A 13 8.28 22.64 -23.46
CA VAL A 13 7.00 22.27 -24.06
C VAL A 13 6.92 20.75 -24.17
N VAL A 14 5.79 20.24 -23.67
CA VAL A 14 5.20 18.94 -23.99
C VAL A 14 5.70 17.70 -23.20
N LEU A 15 5.62 17.75 -21.87
CA LEU A 15 5.48 16.53 -21.05
C LEU A 15 4.04 16.28 -20.53
N HIS A 16 3.04 16.99 -21.06
CA HIS A 16 1.63 16.78 -20.73
C HIS A 16 0.86 15.95 -21.76
N SER A 17 1.40 15.70 -22.97
CA SER A 17 0.68 14.98 -24.03
C SER A 17 0.76 13.47 -23.89
N LYS A 18 1.92 12.89 -23.53
CA LYS A 18 2.07 11.42 -23.39
C LYS A 18 1.22 10.85 -22.26
N GLN A 19 1.05 11.60 -21.17
CA GLN A 19 0.28 11.13 -20.02
C GLN A 19 -1.23 11.26 -20.26
N ARG A 20 -1.69 12.26 -21.02
CA ARG A 20 -3.06 12.32 -21.52
C ARG A 20 -3.34 11.26 -22.59
N PHE A 21 -2.44 11.04 -23.54
CA PHE A 21 -2.56 9.96 -24.52
C PHE A 21 -2.60 8.58 -23.87
N TYR A 22 -1.81 8.35 -22.81
CA TYR A 22 -1.85 7.09 -22.07
C TYR A 22 -3.15 6.95 -21.26
N LEU A 23 -3.65 8.04 -20.66
CA LEU A 23 -4.94 8.03 -19.96
C LEU A 23 -6.13 7.85 -20.91
N GLU A 24 -6.02 8.37 -22.14
CA GLU A 24 -7.00 8.28 -23.22
C GLU A 24 -7.00 6.89 -23.87
N MET A 25 -5.82 6.33 -24.17
CA MET A 25 -5.65 4.92 -24.59
C MET A 25 -6.14 3.91 -23.54
N VAL A 26 -5.94 4.18 -22.24
CA VAL A 26 -6.45 3.31 -21.16
C VAL A 26 -7.97 3.43 -21.02
N ARG A 27 -8.55 4.58 -21.39
CA ARG A 27 -10.00 4.80 -21.46
C ARG A 27 -10.64 4.07 -22.66
N GLU A 28 -9.88 3.89 -23.74
CA GLU A 28 -10.29 3.15 -24.95
C GLU A 28 -10.15 1.62 -24.80
N ALA A 29 -9.35 1.11 -23.85
CA ALA A 29 -9.05 -0.31 -23.70
C ALA A 29 -10.16 -1.18 -23.08
N GLY A 30 -11.42 -0.70 -23.06
CA GLY A 30 -12.59 -1.43 -22.54
C GLY A 30 -12.57 -1.75 -21.04
N LYS A 31 -11.48 -1.40 -20.33
CA LYS A 31 -11.29 -1.68 -18.92
C LYS A 31 -12.20 -0.80 -18.05
N PRO A 32 -13.00 -1.38 -17.13
CA PRO A 32 -13.87 -0.63 -16.22
C PRO A 32 -13.10 0.44 -15.43
N ARG A 33 -13.65 1.64 -15.36
CA ARG A 33 -13.06 2.74 -14.55
C ARG A 33 -13.30 2.44 -13.08
N GLY A 34 -12.21 2.48 -12.29
CA GLY A 34 -12.25 2.26 -10.84
C GLY A 34 -13.34 3.05 -10.10
N LYS A 35 -13.76 2.52 -8.94
CA LYS A 35 -14.74 3.13 -8.05
C LYS A 35 -14.27 4.53 -7.61
N THR A 36 -15.18 5.49 -7.64
CA THR A 36 -14.97 6.86 -7.18
C THR A 36 -15.44 6.95 -5.74
N THR A 37 -14.58 7.43 -4.84
CA THR A 37 -14.90 7.61 -3.43
C THR A 37 -15.85 8.81 -3.21
N PRO A 38 -16.51 8.93 -2.05
CA PRO A 38 -17.34 10.10 -1.71
C PRO A 38 -16.55 11.41 -1.87
N TYR A 39 -15.33 11.47 -1.31
CA TYR A 39 -14.44 12.60 -1.49
C TYR A 39 -14.07 12.83 -2.97
N GLY A 40 -13.85 11.76 -3.75
CA GLY A 40 -13.59 11.87 -5.18
C GLY A 40 -14.73 12.53 -5.97
N PHE A 41 -15.99 12.27 -5.60
CA PHE A 41 -17.14 12.98 -6.17
C PHE A 41 -17.22 14.44 -5.72
N PHE A 42 -16.92 14.70 -4.45
CA PHE A 42 -16.87 16.06 -3.91
C PHE A 42 -15.79 16.92 -4.60
N VAL A 43 -14.59 16.38 -4.79
CA VAL A 43 -13.51 17.07 -5.49
C VAL A 43 -13.90 17.40 -6.93
N LYS A 44 -14.56 16.47 -7.65
CA LYS A 44 -15.09 16.74 -9.01
C LYS A 44 -16.07 17.91 -9.01
N MET A 45 -17.03 17.91 -8.08
CA MET A 45 -17.98 19.01 -7.91
C MET A 45 -17.28 20.35 -7.66
N CYS A 46 -16.26 20.38 -6.78
CA CYS A 46 -15.51 21.60 -6.52
C CYS A 46 -14.74 22.10 -7.76
N TYR A 47 -14.16 21.22 -8.57
CA TYR A 47 -13.54 21.62 -9.85
C TYR A 47 -14.57 22.14 -10.86
N GLU A 48 -15.75 21.53 -10.95
CA GLU A 48 -16.84 21.98 -11.84
C GLU A 48 -17.37 23.36 -11.43
N GLU A 49 -17.60 23.57 -10.13
CA GLU A 49 -17.98 24.89 -9.59
C GLU A 49 -16.92 25.95 -9.89
N HIS A 50 -15.65 25.61 -9.71
CA HIS A 50 -14.54 26.53 -9.98
C HIS A 50 -14.44 26.87 -11.47
N LYS A 51 -14.57 25.88 -12.35
CA LYS A 51 -14.55 26.08 -13.81
C LYS A 51 -15.73 26.94 -14.28
N LYS A 52 -16.89 26.80 -13.64
CA LYS A 52 -18.08 27.61 -13.95
C LYS A 52 -17.93 29.07 -13.51
N LYS A 53 -17.34 29.31 -12.33
CA LYS A 53 -17.16 30.66 -11.76
C LYS A 53 -16.00 31.42 -12.42
N TYR A 54 -14.98 30.72 -12.88
CA TYR A 54 -13.78 31.30 -13.47
C TYR A 54 -13.48 30.66 -14.83
N PRO A 55 -14.37 30.83 -15.84
CA PRO A 55 -14.25 30.12 -17.12
C PRO A 55 -13.02 30.53 -17.94
N ASN A 56 -12.47 31.72 -17.70
CA ASN A 56 -11.33 32.27 -18.44
C ASN A 56 -10.03 32.30 -17.62
N GLU A 57 -10.04 31.82 -16.36
CA GLU A 57 -8.87 31.84 -15.49
C GLU A 57 -8.22 30.45 -15.48
N ASN A 58 -6.93 30.38 -15.77
CA ASN A 58 -6.16 29.15 -15.64
C ASN A 58 -5.81 28.93 -14.16
N VAL A 59 -6.73 28.30 -13.46
CA VAL A 59 -6.64 28.14 -12.01
C VAL A 59 -5.71 26.97 -11.69
N GLN A 60 -4.75 27.24 -10.81
CA GLN A 60 -3.81 26.24 -10.31
C GLN A 60 -4.57 25.13 -9.57
N VAL A 61 -4.53 23.91 -10.12
CA VAL A 61 -5.19 22.70 -9.58
C VAL A 61 -4.83 22.46 -8.10
N THR A 62 -3.60 22.81 -7.72
CA THR A 62 -3.10 22.73 -6.33
C THR A 62 -3.91 23.57 -5.35
N GLU A 63 -4.34 24.76 -5.74
CA GLU A 63 -5.10 25.68 -4.89
C GLU A 63 -6.57 25.25 -4.73
N VAL A 64 -7.16 24.73 -5.82
CA VAL A 64 -8.50 24.13 -5.74
C VAL A 64 -8.48 22.90 -4.84
N SER A 65 -7.48 22.03 -4.98
CA SER A 65 -7.35 20.84 -4.14
C SER A 65 -7.23 21.18 -2.65
N LYS A 66 -6.42 22.19 -2.27
CA LYS A 66 -6.30 22.65 -0.88
C LYS A 66 -7.64 23.12 -0.32
N LYS A 67 -8.37 23.95 -1.09
CA LYS A 67 -9.70 24.44 -0.71
C LYS A 67 -10.72 23.30 -0.58
N CYS A 68 -10.66 22.30 -1.47
CA CYS A 68 -11.51 21.10 -1.38
C CYS A 68 -11.24 20.36 -0.07
N SER A 69 -9.98 20.07 0.24
CA SER A 69 -9.62 19.35 1.47
C SER A 69 -10.07 20.09 2.72
N ALA A 70 -9.87 21.40 2.80
CA ALA A 70 -10.34 22.21 3.92
C ALA A 70 -11.87 22.15 4.06
N LYS A 71 -12.60 22.35 2.95
CA LYS A 71 -14.07 22.31 2.95
C LYS A 71 -14.59 20.92 3.31
N TRP A 72 -13.99 19.83 2.83
CA TRP A 72 -14.42 18.48 3.19
C TRP A 72 -14.27 18.21 4.69
N LYS A 73 -13.23 18.72 5.35
CA LYS A 73 -13.05 18.57 6.80
C LYS A 73 -14.16 19.29 7.58
N THR A 74 -14.54 20.49 7.15
CA THR A 74 -15.55 21.31 7.84
C THR A 74 -16.99 20.99 7.47
N MET A 75 -17.23 20.15 6.44
CA MET A 75 -18.58 19.76 6.03
C MET A 75 -19.19 18.74 6.98
N THR A 76 -20.48 18.90 7.27
CA THR A 76 -21.21 17.98 8.15
C THR A 76 -21.44 16.62 7.46
N GLN A 77 -21.71 15.59 8.26
CA GLN A 77 -21.98 14.26 7.72
C GLN A 77 -23.25 14.24 6.85
N GLU A 78 -24.24 15.07 7.16
CA GLU A 78 -25.44 15.25 6.34
C GLU A 78 -25.12 15.83 4.96
N GLU A 79 -24.27 16.85 4.88
CA GLU A 79 -23.83 17.41 3.61
C GLU A 79 -22.96 16.42 2.81
N LYS A 80 -22.19 15.59 3.53
CA LYS A 80 -21.41 14.50 2.94
C LYS A 80 -22.27 13.34 2.46
N HIS A 81 -23.47 13.15 3.04
CA HIS A 81 -24.35 12.01 2.76
C HIS A 81 -24.63 11.85 1.26
N ARG A 82 -24.89 12.96 0.55
CA ARG A 82 -25.09 12.93 -0.91
C ARG A 82 -23.92 12.32 -1.68
N PHE A 83 -22.69 12.51 -1.18
CA PHE A 83 -21.48 11.95 -1.79
C PHE A 83 -21.28 10.48 -1.46
N TYR A 84 -21.70 10.06 -0.26
CA TYR A 84 -21.76 8.64 0.10
C TYR A 84 -22.76 7.88 -0.78
N GLU A 85 -23.94 8.44 -1.03
CA GLU A 85 -24.92 7.85 -1.96
C GLU A 85 -24.38 7.75 -3.39
N LEU A 86 -23.70 8.80 -3.88
CA LEU A 86 -23.06 8.78 -5.21
C LEU A 86 -21.97 7.70 -5.29
N ALA A 87 -21.15 7.56 -4.25
CA ALA A 87 -20.13 6.52 -4.17
C ALA A 87 -20.75 5.11 -4.11
N ALA A 88 -21.87 4.93 -3.40
CA ALA A 88 -22.61 3.67 -3.36
C ALA A 88 -23.16 3.31 -4.75
N LYS A 89 -23.70 4.28 -5.49
CA LYS A 89 -24.14 4.07 -6.89
C LYS A 89 -22.96 3.75 -7.81
N ASP A 90 -21.82 4.43 -7.66
CA ASP A 90 -20.63 4.17 -8.48
C ASP A 90 -19.99 2.81 -8.16
N ARG A 91 -20.14 2.33 -6.92
CA ARG A 91 -19.76 0.96 -6.53
C ARG A 91 -20.56 -0.06 -7.33
N VAL A 92 -21.88 0.09 -7.41
CA VAL A 92 -22.76 -0.79 -8.20
C VAL A 92 -22.42 -0.73 -9.69
N ARG A 93 -22.22 0.47 -10.25
CA ARG A 93 -21.75 0.66 -11.64
C ARG A 93 -20.47 -0.12 -11.89
N TYR A 94 -19.44 0.07 -11.06
CA TYR A 94 -18.15 -0.61 -11.24
C TYR A 94 -18.27 -2.12 -11.09
N ASP A 95 -19.05 -2.60 -10.13
CA ASP A 95 -19.22 -4.04 -9.92
C ASP A 95 -19.92 -4.68 -11.14
N ALA A 96 -20.92 -4.01 -11.72
CA ALA A 96 -21.56 -4.46 -12.98
C ALA A 96 -20.63 -4.39 -14.20
N GLU A 97 -19.84 -3.31 -14.35
CA GLU A 97 -18.85 -3.20 -15.43
C GLU A 97 -17.74 -4.24 -15.29
N LEU A 98 -17.31 -4.55 -14.06
CA LEU A 98 -16.29 -5.55 -13.77
C LEU A 98 -16.77 -6.97 -14.10
N GLU A 99 -18.03 -7.28 -13.79
CA GLU A 99 -18.68 -8.53 -14.16
C GLU A 99 -18.73 -8.68 -15.68
N ALA A 100 -19.17 -7.64 -16.40
CA ALA A 100 -19.23 -7.63 -17.86
C ALA A 100 -17.84 -7.74 -18.52
N TYR A 101 -16.78 -7.29 -17.85
CA TYR A 101 -15.40 -7.33 -18.36
C TYR A 101 -14.67 -8.66 -18.09
N GLY A 102 -15.35 -9.67 -17.54
CA GLY A 102 -14.82 -11.03 -17.44
C GLY A 102 -14.26 -11.45 -16.08
N GLY A 103 -14.50 -10.67 -15.01
CA GLY A 103 -14.36 -11.13 -13.62
C GLY A 103 -12.94 -11.47 -13.12
N ASP A 104 -12.68 -11.13 -11.85
CA ASP A 104 -11.52 -11.46 -11.00
C ASP A 104 -10.09 -11.03 -11.44
N GLY A 105 -9.75 -11.05 -12.74
CA GLY A 105 -8.42 -10.68 -13.24
C GLY A 105 -8.03 -9.21 -12.98
N LEU A 106 -9.02 -8.33 -12.78
CA LEU A 106 -8.82 -6.92 -12.46
C LEU A 106 -8.68 -6.63 -10.96
N ARG A 107 -9.17 -7.53 -10.09
CA ARG A 107 -9.19 -7.30 -8.63
C ARG A 107 -7.80 -7.46 -8.02
N LYS A 108 -6.99 -8.36 -8.57
CA LYS A 108 -5.63 -8.62 -8.11
C LYS A 108 -4.64 -7.66 -8.76
N ARG A 109 -4.37 -6.53 -8.09
CA ARG A 109 -3.20 -5.70 -8.45
C ARG A 109 -1.94 -6.51 -8.17
N LYS A 110 -1.18 -6.83 -9.22
CA LYS A 110 0.12 -7.48 -9.08
C LYS A 110 1.03 -6.59 -8.22
N ARG A 111 1.38 -7.05 -7.01
CA ARG A 111 2.35 -6.38 -6.13
C ARG A 111 3.67 -6.24 -6.92
N SER A 112 4.27 -5.05 -6.91
CA SER A 112 5.57 -4.85 -7.55
C SER A 112 6.62 -5.72 -6.86
N LYS A 113 7.59 -6.23 -7.62
CA LYS A 113 8.72 -6.96 -7.02
C LYS A 113 9.48 -6.00 -6.11
N LYS A 114 9.71 -6.42 -4.86
CA LYS A 114 10.55 -5.67 -3.91
C LYS A 114 11.99 -5.66 -4.45
N ASP A 115 12.71 -4.55 -4.21
CA ASP A 115 14.12 -4.42 -4.59
C ASP A 115 14.93 -5.53 -3.89
N PRO A 116 15.74 -6.33 -4.63
CA PRO A 116 16.58 -7.36 -4.01
C PRO A 116 17.56 -6.83 -2.96
N ASN A 117 17.92 -5.55 -3.01
CA ASN A 117 18.83 -4.89 -2.08
C ASN A 117 18.10 -4.16 -0.95
N ALA A 118 16.77 -4.13 -0.93
CA ALA A 118 16.03 -3.54 0.17
C ALA A 118 16.22 -4.38 1.44
N PRO A 119 16.48 -3.76 2.60
CA PRO A 119 16.56 -4.46 3.87
C PRO A 119 15.31 -5.31 4.12
N LYS A 120 15.52 -6.52 4.66
CA LYS A 120 14.41 -7.37 5.08
C LYS A 120 13.70 -6.74 6.26
N ARG A 121 12.36 -6.68 6.19
CA ARG A 121 11.49 -6.15 7.25
C ARG A 121 11.81 -6.79 8.59
N ALA A 122 11.61 -6.01 9.66
CA ALA A 122 11.73 -6.54 11.00
C ALA A 122 10.68 -7.64 11.24
N LEU A 123 11.07 -8.69 11.97
CA LEU A 123 10.19 -9.75 12.43
C LEU A 123 9.44 -9.32 13.69
N SER A 124 8.16 -9.71 13.80
CA SER A 124 7.36 -9.49 15.01
C SER A 124 7.70 -10.53 16.09
N ALA A 125 7.25 -10.28 17.32
CA ALA A 125 7.44 -11.20 18.45
C ALA A 125 6.85 -12.59 18.15
N PHE A 126 5.66 -12.62 17.53
CA PHE A 126 5.03 -13.85 17.08
C PHE A 126 5.89 -14.63 16.08
N PHE A 127 6.57 -13.97 15.15
CA PHE A 127 7.47 -14.66 14.20
C PHE A 127 8.69 -15.28 14.88
N PHE A 128 9.25 -14.62 15.89
CA PHE A 128 10.32 -15.22 16.69
C PHE A 128 9.83 -16.45 17.46
N PHE A 129 8.65 -16.36 18.08
CA PHE A 129 8.00 -17.50 18.74
C PHE A 129 7.72 -18.65 17.76
N SER A 130 7.05 -18.36 16.66
CA SER A 130 6.69 -19.31 15.59
C SER A 130 7.92 -20.01 15.05
N ASN A 131 9.01 -19.29 14.76
CA ASN A 131 10.25 -19.89 14.28
C ASN A 131 10.87 -20.87 15.30
N SER A 132 10.74 -20.60 16.60
CA SER A 132 11.27 -21.48 17.64
C SER A 132 10.42 -22.74 17.86
N LYS A 133 9.10 -22.63 17.75
CA LYS A 133 8.13 -23.70 18.09
C LYS A 133 7.63 -24.51 16.90
N ARG A 134 7.72 -23.96 15.67
CA ARG A 134 7.27 -24.63 14.45
C ARG A 134 7.96 -25.99 14.25
N ALA A 135 9.26 -26.08 14.51
CA ALA A 135 9.99 -27.34 14.37
C ALA A 135 9.52 -28.42 15.37
N GLU A 136 9.19 -28.01 16.59
CA GLU A 136 8.67 -28.89 17.65
C GLU A 136 7.29 -29.45 17.27
N ILE A 137 6.38 -28.59 16.82
CA ILE A 137 5.02 -28.98 16.41
C ILE A 137 5.06 -29.84 15.14
N GLN A 138 5.91 -29.52 14.17
CA GLN A 138 6.05 -30.33 12.96
C GLN A 138 6.64 -31.71 13.25
N GLN A 139 7.51 -31.85 14.25
CA GLN A 139 8.02 -33.16 14.69
C GLN A 139 6.97 -33.97 15.44
N ALA A 140 6.16 -33.32 16.29
CA ALA A 140 5.05 -33.97 16.98
C ALA A 140 3.92 -34.38 16.02
N HIS A 141 3.73 -33.61 14.95
CA HIS A 141 2.70 -33.83 13.93
C HIS A 141 3.30 -33.78 12.51
N PRO A 142 4.05 -34.82 12.10
CA PRO A 142 4.71 -34.84 10.79
C PRO A 142 3.71 -34.82 9.62
N ASP A 143 2.48 -35.30 9.83
CA ASP A 143 1.42 -35.33 8.82
C ASP A 143 0.68 -33.99 8.67
N TRP A 144 0.91 -33.02 9.56
CA TRP A 144 0.25 -31.72 9.49
C TRP A 144 0.84 -30.84 8.40
N LYS A 145 -0.05 -30.19 7.65
CA LYS A 145 0.31 -29.17 6.67
C LYS A 145 0.74 -27.88 7.37
N VAL A 146 1.51 -27.04 6.69
CA VAL A 146 2.01 -25.77 7.21
C VAL A 146 0.89 -24.91 7.80
N GLY A 147 -0.24 -24.77 7.11
CA GLY A 147 -1.40 -24.03 7.63
C GLY A 147 -1.99 -24.59 8.94
N GLN A 148 -1.96 -25.91 9.15
CA GLN A 148 -2.42 -26.52 10.42
C GLN A 148 -1.43 -26.24 11.56
N VAL A 149 -0.13 -26.30 11.27
CA VAL A 149 0.92 -25.92 12.22
C VAL A 149 0.83 -24.43 12.58
N ALA A 150 0.56 -23.57 11.60
CA ALA A 150 0.38 -22.13 11.82
C ALA A 150 -0.84 -21.83 12.71
N GLN A 151 -1.96 -22.54 12.50
CA GLN A 151 -3.14 -22.43 13.37
C GLN A 151 -2.82 -22.81 14.81
N GLU A 152 -2.06 -23.90 15.03
CA GLU A 152 -1.67 -24.32 16.36
C GLU A 152 -0.71 -23.31 17.02
N LEU A 153 0.25 -22.78 16.28
CA LEU A 153 1.15 -21.72 16.75
C LEU A 153 0.39 -20.46 17.17
N GLY A 154 -0.62 -20.06 16.40
CA GLY A 154 -1.48 -18.93 16.75
C GLY A 154 -2.26 -19.17 18.05
N ARG A 155 -2.73 -20.40 18.29
CA ARG A 155 -3.38 -20.78 19.55
C ARG A 155 -2.40 -20.73 20.72
N MET A 156 -1.22 -21.30 20.56
CA MET A 156 -0.19 -21.30 21.60
C MET A 156 0.27 -19.88 21.94
N TRP A 157 0.41 -19.00 20.94
CA TRP A 157 0.79 -17.60 21.16
C TRP A 157 -0.25 -16.84 21.98
N LYS A 158 -1.54 -17.09 21.77
CA LYS A 158 -2.60 -16.47 22.59
C LYS A 158 -2.64 -17.00 24.02
N ALA A 159 -2.09 -18.19 24.25
CA ALA A 159 -2.07 -18.87 25.55
C ALA A 159 -0.70 -18.81 26.25
N ILE A 160 0.29 -18.12 25.67
CA ILE A 160 1.64 -18.05 26.22
C ILE A 160 1.66 -17.16 27.46
N ASP A 161 2.57 -17.46 28.40
CA ASP A 161 2.80 -16.62 29.56
C ASP A 161 3.43 -15.28 29.17
N GLU A 162 3.06 -14.21 29.89
CA GLU A 162 3.53 -12.85 29.62
C GLU A 162 5.06 -12.73 29.71
N ASP A 163 5.70 -13.49 30.61
CA ASP A 163 7.16 -13.50 30.75
C ASP A 163 7.86 -14.09 29.51
N GLU A 164 7.31 -15.16 28.95
CA GLU A 164 7.81 -15.75 27.72
C GLU A 164 7.51 -14.85 26.51
N LYS A 165 6.31 -14.26 26.48
CA LYS A 165 5.91 -13.28 25.47
C LYS A 165 6.88 -12.10 25.42
N ARG A 166 7.19 -11.53 26.58
CA ARG A 166 8.10 -10.40 26.74
C ARG A 166 9.49 -10.70 26.19
N LYS A 167 10.00 -11.92 26.38
CA LYS A 167 11.28 -12.34 25.79
C LYS A 167 11.26 -12.24 24.26
N PHE A 168 10.16 -12.62 23.61
CA PHE A 168 10.02 -12.50 22.15
C PHE A 168 9.77 -11.06 21.71
N GLU A 169 9.07 -10.26 22.52
CA GLU A 169 8.92 -8.81 22.29
C GLU A 169 10.26 -8.07 22.34
N ASP A 170 11.13 -8.42 23.29
CA ASP A 170 12.49 -7.88 23.37
C ASP A 170 13.33 -8.26 22.14
N MET A 171 13.16 -9.47 21.59
CA MET A 171 13.80 -9.87 20.34
C MET A 171 13.27 -9.08 19.14
N ALA A 172 11.95 -8.87 19.08
CA ALA A 172 11.31 -8.07 18.04
C ALA A 172 11.72 -6.59 18.11
N ALA A 173 11.86 -6.03 19.31
CA ALA A 173 12.35 -4.67 19.50
C ALA A 173 13.78 -4.51 18.98
N LYS A 174 14.67 -5.47 19.26
CA LYS A 174 16.04 -5.47 18.73
C LYS A 174 16.07 -5.57 17.21
N ASP A 175 15.23 -6.43 16.62
CA ASP A 175 15.18 -6.58 15.17
C ASP A 175 14.55 -5.36 14.47
N ARG A 176 13.64 -4.66 15.14
CA ARG A 176 13.12 -3.35 14.70
C ARG A 176 14.24 -2.33 14.61
N THR A 177 15.07 -2.22 15.63
CA THR A 177 16.24 -1.32 15.61
C THR A 177 17.21 -1.68 14.48
N ARG A 178 17.54 -2.97 14.29
CA ARG A 178 18.35 -3.42 13.15
C ARG A 178 17.74 -2.96 11.81
N TYR A 179 16.46 -3.19 11.60
CA TYR A 179 15.79 -2.82 10.35
C TYR A 179 15.78 -1.30 10.12
N GLU A 180 15.59 -0.51 11.18
CA GLU A 180 15.64 0.95 11.09
C GLU A 180 17.03 1.46 10.68
N GLU A 181 18.09 0.89 11.25
CA GLU A 181 19.47 1.18 10.87
C GLU A 181 19.77 0.76 9.42
N ASP A 182 19.41 -0.47 9.05
CA ASP A 182 19.59 -0.98 7.69
C ASP A 182 18.82 -0.12 6.67
N MET A 183 17.60 0.31 7.02
CA MET A 183 16.77 1.15 6.16
C MET A 183 17.32 2.58 6.04
N LYS A 184 17.92 3.11 7.12
CA LYS A 184 18.62 4.40 7.08
C LYS A 184 19.83 4.32 6.13
N ASN A 185 20.60 3.24 6.19
CA ASN A 185 21.75 3.01 5.32
C ASN A 185 21.34 2.79 3.86
N TYR A 186 20.24 2.08 3.64
CA TYR A 186 19.67 1.86 2.30
C TYR A 186 19.18 3.18 1.67
N LYS A 187 18.45 4.01 2.43
CA LYS A 187 17.96 5.32 1.96
C LYS A 187 19.10 6.31 1.66
N SER A 188 20.24 6.20 2.35
CA SER A 188 21.41 7.05 2.13
C SER A 188 22.34 6.56 1.01
N GLY A 189 21.95 5.53 0.25
CA GLY A 189 22.73 4.99 -0.88
C GLY A 189 23.86 4.04 -0.46
N GLY A 190 23.89 3.63 0.81
CA GLY A 190 24.80 2.61 1.30
C GLY A 190 24.41 1.24 0.76
N LYS A 191 25.17 0.73 -0.22
CA LYS A 191 25.07 -0.67 -0.66
C LYS A 191 25.57 -1.57 0.47
N SER A 192 24.69 -2.06 1.33
CA SER A 192 25.02 -3.08 2.33
C SER A 192 24.91 -4.47 1.69
N ASP A 193 26.06 -5.15 1.53
CA ASP A 193 26.16 -6.56 1.12
C ASP A 193 25.76 -7.49 2.29
N VAL A 194 24.49 -7.47 2.69
CA VAL A 194 23.95 -8.38 3.74
C VAL A 194 22.96 -9.36 3.12
N GLY A 195 23.34 -9.91 1.97
CA GLY A 195 22.59 -10.99 1.29
C GLY A 195 23.20 -12.39 1.50
N LYS A 196 24.40 -12.50 2.06
CA LYS A 196 25.11 -13.78 2.18
C LYS A 196 25.73 -14.00 3.56
N ARG A 197 24.96 -14.58 4.50
CA ARG A 197 25.53 -15.48 5.51
C ARG A 197 24.63 -16.69 5.76
N ALA A 198 25.29 -17.85 5.64
CA ALA A 198 24.92 -19.22 6.06
C ALA A 198 23.77 -19.96 5.36
N ARG A 199 24.09 -20.61 4.23
CA ARG A 199 23.61 -21.97 3.92
C ARG A 199 24.58 -22.97 4.57
N GLY A 200 24.08 -23.91 5.38
CA GLY A 200 24.85 -25.04 5.89
C GLY A 200 24.04 -25.98 6.80
N ALA A 201 23.46 -27.03 6.19
CA ALA A 201 22.94 -28.31 6.74
C ALA A 201 21.82 -28.23 7.81
N THR A 202 20.58 -28.73 7.60
CA THR A 202 20.21 -30.11 7.22
C THR A 202 18.79 -30.21 6.61
N SER A 203 18.64 -31.18 5.70
CA SER A 203 17.46 -31.86 5.11
C SER A 203 16.16 -31.10 4.74
N SER A 204 15.99 -30.90 3.42
CA SER A 204 14.79 -31.16 2.59
C SER A 204 13.39 -30.96 3.20
N SER A 205 12.66 -29.92 2.76
CA SER A 205 11.28 -30.02 2.22
C SER A 205 10.80 -28.65 1.72
N ALA A 206 9.87 -28.67 0.77
CA ALA A 206 9.41 -27.58 -0.08
C ALA A 206 9.02 -26.28 0.65
N THR A 207 9.50 -25.15 0.12
CA THR A 207 9.10 -23.79 0.49
C THR A 207 7.72 -23.49 -0.07
N VAL A 208 6.70 -23.48 0.80
CA VAL A 208 5.45 -22.78 0.55
C VAL A 208 5.59 -21.42 1.24
N GLU A 209 5.72 -20.35 0.46
CA GLU A 209 5.67 -18.98 0.96
C GLU A 209 4.22 -18.67 1.36
N GLU A 210 3.88 -18.84 2.64
CA GLU A 210 2.65 -18.30 3.22
C GLU A 210 2.92 -16.85 3.64
N ASP A 211 2.20 -15.93 2.96
CA ASP A 211 2.14 -14.48 3.15
C ASP A 211 1.42 -14.18 4.48
N PRO A 212 2.11 -13.70 5.52
CA PRO A 212 1.45 -13.29 6.75
C PRO A 212 1.24 -11.78 6.72
N ASP A 213 0.24 -11.36 5.95
CA ASP A 213 -0.41 -10.07 6.20
C ASP A 213 -1.64 -10.42 7.06
N GLU A 214 -1.46 -10.48 8.38
CA GLU A 214 -2.56 -10.24 9.31
C GLU A 214 -2.87 -8.75 9.18
N ASP A 215 -4.03 -8.47 8.58
CA ASP A 215 -4.64 -7.16 8.48
C ASP A 215 -4.95 -6.64 9.90
N GLU A 216 -4.01 -5.90 10.50
CA GLU A 216 -4.36 -4.87 11.48
C GLU A 216 -4.93 -3.69 10.68
N ASP A 217 -6.22 -3.81 10.33
CA ASP A 217 -7.07 -2.68 10.01
C ASP A 217 -7.22 -1.86 11.31
N ASP A 218 -6.25 -0.95 11.54
CA ASP A 218 -6.40 0.18 12.46
C ASP A 218 -7.39 1.16 11.78
N ASP A 219 -8.68 0.80 11.83
CA ASP A 219 -9.78 1.72 11.63
C ASP A 219 -9.69 2.73 12.79
N ASP A 220 -8.90 3.79 12.59
CA ASP A 220 -9.01 5.05 13.33
C ASP A 220 -10.43 5.59 13.07
N GLU A 221 -11.39 5.10 13.86
CA GLU A 221 -12.64 5.81 14.15
C GLU A 221 -12.25 7.13 14.82
N ASP A 222 -12.19 8.20 14.02
CA ASP A 222 -12.13 9.57 14.51
C ASP A 222 -13.36 9.83 15.42
N GLU A 223 -13.18 9.69 16.73
CA GLU A 223 -14.08 10.18 17.77
C GLU A 223 -13.65 11.60 18.19
N ASP A 224 -14.63 12.51 18.13
CA ASP A 224 -14.69 13.96 18.44
C ASP A 224 -14.11 15.01 17.46
#